data_AF-A0A2E7BFQ2-F1
#
_entry.id   AF-A0A2E7BFQ2-F1
#
_cell.length_a   1.000
_cell.length_b   1.000
_cell.length_c   1.000
_cell.angle_alpha   90.00
_cell.angle_beta   90.00
_cell.angle_gamma   90.00
#
_symmetry.space_group_name_H-M   'P 1'
#
loop_
_entity.id
_entity.type
_entity.pdbx_description
1 polymer ?
#
loop_
_entity_poly.entity_id
_entity_poly.type
_entity_poly.pdbx_seq_one_letter_code
_entity_poly.pdbx_strand_id
1 'polypeptide(L)'
;MDEVQGGQGDEISLQPLFKALWRYRLIFVLGGLSAVSASLLCAFWIYTTQPVERRGFVGFRVEFAGSAAGEYPNGERFSRAEIASDPVLTEVYEVNDLARYLTFEDFKRSIFVQDANSDRTLLELEYENRLSDESLNFVNRSVLETEFQERSASLQGTSYTVNMVNPGNQEVIPEILLGKVLNDILTVWTEQARRTKGAFSYLLTFQPPSFSTETAEGLDDVIRAERGRDYLNQTLDFVEELESLPGAATFQSSANPGVSVSGIRANLEETRRFVLAPLLRFIMLTRQVTTPVLRAYLDNRQLEINLDHQAALGRLEVLERSMRDYLEGWLGGQTDGRNSYPGPDLDPDAGFETQVSGVSLDRLLAMAARAGEGPDILFRQALTERIILAGEEVVDLEREVAYYRQLLELTPESGQQPQLSMSPQARRGFIEDSFQTINGAISTGLAQSRAFLRDLEYNNLQPETDLFSISTPFALVVTGAETTRIFFVFGLGGLLFACVVLPLFCLVHYYVRKDILEVGS
;
A
#
# COMPACT_ATOMS: atom_id res chain seq x y z
N MET A 1 -42.30 -79.52 -10.66
CA MET A 1 -41.78 -80.83 -10.22
C MET A 1 -40.83 -81.32 -11.30
N ASP A 2 -39.76 -80.58 -11.56
CA ASP A 2 -38.60 -80.34 -10.68
C ASP A 2 -37.80 -81.62 -10.49
N GLU A 3 -36.74 -81.79 -11.27
CA GLU A 3 -35.40 -81.46 -10.77
C GLU A 3 -34.41 -81.27 -11.91
N VAL A 4 -33.86 -80.05 -11.93
CA VAL A 4 -32.66 -79.63 -12.63
C VAL A 4 -31.45 -80.16 -11.87
N GLN A 5 -30.55 -80.89 -12.54
CA GLN A 5 -29.11 -80.83 -12.24
C GLN A 5 -28.38 -81.03 -13.58
N GLY A 6 -27.64 -80.07 -14.13
CA GLY A 6 -26.83 -79.07 -13.45
C GLY A 6 -25.39 -79.35 -13.89
N GLY A 7 -24.83 -78.46 -14.69
CA GLY A 7 -23.56 -78.66 -15.39
C GLY A 7 -22.43 -79.13 -14.47
N GLN A 8 -21.76 -80.20 -14.86
CA GLN A 8 -20.36 -80.41 -14.48
C GLN A 8 -19.55 -79.39 -15.27
N GLY A 9 -19.35 -78.24 -14.62
CA GLY A 9 -18.36 -77.26 -15.03
C GLY A 9 -17.03 -77.97 -15.19
N ASP A 10 -16.46 -77.81 -16.37
CA ASP A 10 -15.10 -78.16 -16.74
C ASP A 10 -14.17 -77.72 -15.60
N GLU A 11 -13.72 -78.67 -14.77
CA GLU A 11 -12.70 -78.39 -13.76
C GLU A 11 -11.41 -78.08 -14.53
N ILE A 12 -11.15 -76.79 -14.72
CA ILE A 12 -9.91 -76.28 -15.31
C ILE A 12 -8.75 -76.82 -14.46
N SER A 13 -8.18 -77.95 -14.88
CA SER A 13 -7.07 -78.56 -14.15
C SER A 13 -5.85 -77.63 -14.25
N LEU A 14 -5.44 -77.07 -13.11
CA LEU A 14 -4.28 -76.18 -13.02
C LEU A 14 -2.93 -76.94 -13.06
N GLN A 15 -2.98 -78.27 -12.97
CA GLN A 15 -1.83 -79.15 -12.94
C GLN A 15 -0.95 -79.08 -14.22
N PRO A 16 -1.50 -79.11 -15.45
CA PRO A 16 -0.73 -78.90 -16.67
C PRO A 16 -0.10 -77.49 -16.75
N LEU A 17 -0.79 -76.45 -16.26
CA LEU A 17 -0.26 -75.08 -16.20
C LEU A 17 0.97 -75.00 -15.30
N PHE A 18 0.93 -75.62 -14.12
CA PHE A 18 2.04 -75.63 -13.17
C PHE A 18 3.26 -76.38 -13.71
N LYS A 19 3.04 -77.50 -14.41
CA LYS A 19 4.10 -78.31 -15.02
C LYS A 19 4.76 -77.59 -16.19
N ALA A 20 3.99 -76.83 -16.98
CA ALA A 20 4.52 -75.96 -18.02
C ALA A 20 5.38 -74.85 -17.43
N LEU A 21 4.89 -74.15 -16.40
CA LEU A 21 5.64 -73.11 -15.67
C LEU A 21 6.96 -73.63 -15.07
N TRP A 22 6.96 -74.81 -14.46
CA TRP A 22 8.16 -75.40 -13.85
C TRP A 22 9.26 -75.72 -14.88
N ARG A 23 8.89 -76.07 -16.11
CA ARG A 23 9.85 -76.32 -17.21
C ARG A 23 10.57 -75.04 -17.66
N TYR A 24 9.94 -73.88 -17.49
CA TYR A 24 10.49 -72.57 -17.85
C TYR A 24 11.09 -71.81 -16.67
N ARG A 25 11.32 -72.45 -15.50
CA ARG A 25 11.82 -71.80 -14.28
C ARG A 25 13.09 -70.94 -14.49
N LEU A 26 14.00 -71.37 -15.36
CA LEU A 26 15.22 -70.61 -15.65
C LEU A 26 14.92 -69.33 -16.43
N ILE A 27 14.00 -69.40 -17.40
CA ILE A 27 13.55 -68.25 -18.20
C ILE A 27 12.73 -67.29 -17.32
N PHE A 28 11.97 -67.80 -16.36
CA PHE A 28 11.27 -66.99 -15.37
C PHE A 28 12.23 -66.20 -14.46
N VAL A 29 13.26 -66.87 -13.94
CA VAL A 29 14.28 -66.22 -13.09
C VAL A 29 15.09 -65.20 -13.89
N LEU A 30 15.56 -65.54 -15.10
CA LEU A 30 16.31 -64.62 -15.96
C LEU A 30 15.46 -63.44 -16.44
N GLY A 31 14.21 -63.70 -16.83
CA GLY A 31 13.26 -62.67 -17.24
C GLY A 31 12.92 -61.72 -16.09
N GLY A 32 12.65 -62.26 -14.90
CA GLY A 32 12.39 -61.47 -13.69
C GLY A 32 13.59 -60.61 -13.31
N LEU A 33 14.80 -61.18 -13.34
CA LEU A 33 16.03 -60.43 -13.09
C LEU A 33 16.20 -59.29 -14.11
N SER A 34 15.96 -59.55 -15.40
CA SER A 34 16.09 -58.53 -16.45
C SER A 34 15.07 -57.40 -16.30
N ALA A 35 13.83 -57.70 -15.91
CA ALA A 35 12.79 -56.70 -15.68
C ALA A 35 13.13 -55.83 -14.47
N VAL A 36 13.57 -56.43 -13.37
CA VAL A 36 14.02 -55.69 -12.18
C VAL A 36 15.23 -54.82 -12.53
N SER A 37 16.22 -55.34 -13.26
CA SER A 37 17.37 -54.56 -13.71
C SER A 37 16.97 -53.39 -14.60
N ALA A 38 16.04 -53.58 -15.55
CA ALA A 38 15.54 -52.51 -16.40
C ALA A 38 14.80 -51.43 -15.60
N SER A 39 13.96 -51.83 -14.65
CA SER A 39 13.26 -50.88 -13.76
C SER A 39 14.22 -50.10 -12.87
N LEU A 40 15.28 -50.73 -12.35
CA LEU A 40 16.32 -50.06 -11.58
C LEU A 40 17.14 -49.09 -12.45
N LEU A 41 17.44 -49.45 -13.70
CA LEU A 41 18.09 -48.54 -14.65
C LEU A 41 17.20 -47.35 -15.02
N CYS A 42 15.90 -47.55 -15.19
CA CYS A 42 14.94 -46.45 -15.38
C CYS A 42 14.85 -45.54 -14.15
N ALA A 43 14.81 -46.11 -12.94
CA ALA A 43 14.83 -45.34 -11.70
C ALA A 43 16.13 -44.54 -11.56
N PHE A 44 17.27 -45.14 -11.91
CA PHE A 44 18.58 -44.47 -11.92
C PHE A 44 18.61 -43.33 -12.95
N TRP A 45 18.10 -43.57 -14.16
CA TRP A 45 17.99 -42.54 -15.19
C TRP A 45 17.14 -41.36 -14.70
N ILE A 46 15.93 -41.62 -14.20
CA ILE A 46 15.04 -40.60 -13.64
C ILE A 46 15.74 -39.83 -12.52
N TYR A 47 16.39 -40.53 -11.59
CA TYR A 47 17.16 -39.94 -10.51
C TYR A 47 18.25 -38.98 -11.02
N THR A 48 19.03 -39.36 -12.04
CA THR A 48 20.06 -38.49 -12.61
C THR A 48 19.50 -37.29 -13.38
N THR A 49 18.25 -37.38 -13.85
CA THR A 49 17.59 -36.31 -14.61
C THR A 49 16.67 -35.44 -13.77
N GLN A 50 16.49 -35.74 -12.48
CA GLN A 50 15.58 -34.98 -11.63
C GLN A 50 16.18 -33.61 -11.28
N PRO A 51 15.40 -32.52 -11.43
CA PRO A 51 15.86 -31.19 -11.07
C PRO A 51 16.11 -31.12 -9.57
N VAL A 52 17.28 -30.64 -9.19
CA VAL A 52 17.60 -30.33 -7.79
C VAL A 52 17.10 -28.93 -7.50
N GLU A 53 16.19 -28.80 -6.53
CA GLU A 53 15.70 -27.50 -6.10
C GLU A 53 16.67 -26.88 -5.09
N ARG A 54 17.03 -25.62 -5.34
CA ARG A 54 17.88 -24.83 -4.44
C ARG A 54 17.06 -23.67 -3.89
N ARG A 55 16.89 -23.65 -2.57
CA ARG A 55 16.18 -22.60 -1.85
C ARG A 55 17.17 -21.78 -1.03
N GLY A 56 17.37 -20.53 -1.42
CA GLY A 56 18.08 -19.54 -0.61
C GLY A 56 17.08 -18.76 0.23
N PHE A 57 17.43 -18.41 1.47
CA PHE A 57 16.60 -17.54 2.29
C PHE A 57 17.42 -16.62 3.20
N VAL A 58 16.85 -15.46 3.50
CA VAL A 58 17.33 -14.49 4.50
C VAL A 58 16.13 -14.08 5.36
N GLY A 59 16.27 -14.19 6.68
CA GLY A 59 15.27 -13.66 7.60
C GLY A 59 15.67 -12.28 8.11
N PHE A 60 14.68 -11.41 8.20
CA PHE A 60 14.85 -10.04 8.65
C PHE A 60 13.70 -9.66 9.58
N ARG A 61 13.91 -8.61 10.38
CA ARG A 61 12.90 -7.98 11.21
C ARG A 61 12.77 -6.53 10.80
N VAL A 62 11.54 -6.06 10.69
CA VAL A 62 11.20 -4.67 10.42
C VAL A 62 11.19 -3.89 11.73
N GLU A 63 11.87 -2.74 11.78
CA GLU A 63 12.16 -2.03 13.04
C GLU A 63 11.65 -0.59 13.10
N PHE A 64 10.66 -0.23 12.27
CA PHE A 64 10.06 1.12 12.31
C PHE A 64 8.81 1.20 13.20
N ALA A 65 8.53 2.42 13.70
CA ALA A 65 7.31 2.73 14.43
C ALA A 65 6.06 2.51 13.55
N GLY A 66 5.06 1.82 14.08
CA GLY A 66 3.85 1.42 13.33
C GLY A 66 3.94 0.07 12.60
N SER A 67 5.13 -0.54 12.52
CA SER A 67 5.32 -1.84 11.83
C SER A 67 4.44 -2.97 12.37
N ALA A 68 4.16 -2.99 13.67
CA ALA A 68 3.24 -3.94 14.31
C ALA A 68 1.77 -3.72 13.90
N ALA A 69 1.38 -2.49 13.58
CA ALA A 69 0.07 -2.14 13.05
C ALA A 69 -0.01 -2.28 11.52
N GLY A 70 1.11 -2.62 10.86
CA GLY A 70 1.19 -2.65 9.40
C GLY A 70 1.15 -1.25 8.78
N GLU A 71 1.71 -0.26 9.47
CA GLU A 71 1.77 1.13 9.02
C GLU A 71 3.21 1.65 9.08
N TYR A 72 3.61 2.41 8.07
CA TYR A 72 4.84 3.19 8.08
C TYR A 72 4.77 4.31 9.13
N PRO A 73 5.90 4.90 9.54
CA PRO A 73 5.91 6.01 10.50
C PRO A 73 5.05 7.22 10.11
N ASN A 74 4.85 7.44 8.80
CA ASN A 74 3.99 8.49 8.27
C ASN A 74 2.49 8.12 8.25
N GLY A 75 2.10 6.95 8.74
CA GLY A 75 0.73 6.44 8.76
C GLY A 75 0.28 5.75 7.47
N GLU A 76 1.12 5.72 6.43
CA GLU A 76 0.81 4.96 5.22
C GLU A 76 0.78 3.45 5.49
N ARG A 77 -0.12 2.74 4.81
CA ARG A 77 -0.21 1.30 5.00
C ARG A 77 1.05 0.61 4.48
N PHE A 78 1.69 -0.18 5.34
CA PHE A 78 2.76 -1.09 4.99
C PHE A 78 2.19 -2.45 4.59
N SER A 79 2.65 -2.95 3.44
CA SER A 79 2.34 -4.29 2.98
C SER A 79 3.61 -5.07 2.67
N ARG A 80 3.68 -6.31 3.16
CA ARG A 80 4.76 -7.25 2.85
C ARG A 80 4.97 -7.48 1.34
N ALA A 81 3.92 -7.32 0.53
CA ALA A 81 4.00 -7.49 -0.93
C ALA A 81 4.89 -6.43 -1.59
N GLU A 82 5.12 -5.30 -0.91
CA GLU A 82 5.93 -4.19 -1.42
C GLU A 82 7.42 -4.54 -1.44
N ILE A 83 7.85 -5.44 -0.56
CA ILE A 83 9.24 -5.92 -0.45
C ILE A 83 9.67 -6.69 -1.69
N ALA A 84 8.74 -7.41 -2.31
CA ALA A 84 8.96 -8.14 -3.57
C ALA A 84 8.11 -7.55 -4.71
N SER A 85 7.92 -6.23 -4.71
CA SER A 85 7.18 -5.54 -5.76
C SER A 85 7.99 -5.42 -7.05
N ASP A 86 7.31 -5.27 -8.19
CA ASP A 86 7.94 -5.18 -9.50
C ASP A 86 9.04 -4.10 -9.58
N PRO A 87 8.86 -2.88 -9.04
CA PRO A 87 9.91 -1.88 -9.06
C PRO A 87 11.16 -2.30 -8.26
N VAL A 88 11.00 -2.99 -7.13
CA VAL A 88 12.12 -3.51 -6.33
C VAL A 88 12.85 -4.61 -7.09
N LEU A 89 12.11 -5.60 -7.61
CA LEU A 89 12.70 -6.73 -8.32
C LEU A 89 13.37 -6.32 -9.62
N THR A 90 12.82 -5.33 -10.33
CA THR A 90 13.42 -4.80 -11.57
C THR A 90 14.80 -4.21 -11.30
N GLU A 91 14.90 -3.32 -10.31
CA GLU A 91 16.17 -2.68 -9.95
C GLU A 91 17.21 -3.70 -9.48
N VAL A 92 16.81 -4.66 -8.64
CA VAL A 92 17.70 -5.74 -8.18
C VAL A 92 18.19 -6.61 -9.35
N TYR A 93 17.30 -6.94 -10.27
CA TYR A 93 17.61 -7.79 -11.44
C TYR A 93 18.63 -7.11 -12.37
N GLU A 94 18.47 -5.81 -12.61
CA GLU A 94 19.38 -5.01 -13.42
C GLU A 94 20.74 -4.81 -12.73
N VAL A 95 20.75 -4.40 -11.47
CA VAL A 95 21.98 -4.13 -10.70
C VAL A 95 22.85 -5.39 -10.53
N ASN A 96 22.23 -6.57 -10.42
CA ASN A 96 22.93 -7.84 -10.26
C ASN A 96 23.18 -8.61 -11.56
N ASP A 97 22.80 -8.04 -12.72
CA ASP A 97 22.97 -8.66 -14.05
C ASP A 97 22.44 -10.11 -14.11
N LEU A 98 21.24 -10.30 -13.55
CA LEU A 98 20.62 -11.64 -13.41
C LEU A 98 20.13 -12.22 -14.73
N ALA A 99 20.08 -11.41 -15.80
CA ALA A 99 19.73 -11.83 -17.15
C ALA A 99 20.65 -12.92 -17.71
N ARG A 100 21.84 -13.11 -17.12
CA ARG A 100 22.75 -14.20 -17.46
C ARG A 100 22.26 -15.57 -17.01
N TYR A 101 21.44 -15.64 -15.96
CA TYR A 101 21.06 -16.90 -15.33
C TYR A 101 19.60 -17.28 -15.58
N LEU A 102 18.71 -16.28 -15.57
CA LEU A 102 17.27 -16.48 -15.70
C LEU A 102 16.59 -15.25 -16.29
N THR A 103 15.37 -15.44 -16.80
CA THR A 103 14.55 -14.31 -17.27
C THR A 103 13.97 -13.52 -16.10
N PHE A 104 13.59 -12.27 -16.33
CA PHE A 104 12.96 -11.44 -15.30
C PHE A 104 11.66 -12.04 -14.75
N GLU A 105 10.84 -12.65 -15.62
CA GLU A 105 9.60 -13.33 -15.19
C GLU A 105 9.86 -14.53 -14.29
N ASP A 106 10.89 -15.33 -14.61
CA ASP A 106 11.28 -16.45 -13.77
C ASP A 106 11.86 -15.97 -12.43
N PHE A 107 12.65 -14.89 -12.46
CA PHE A 107 13.17 -14.26 -11.25
C PHE A 107 12.04 -13.78 -10.35
N LYS A 108 11.07 -13.04 -10.90
CA LYS A 108 9.90 -12.58 -10.15
C LYS A 108 9.11 -13.72 -9.52
N ARG A 109 8.91 -14.83 -10.24
CA ARG A 109 8.22 -16.03 -9.72
C ARG A 109 9.02 -16.79 -8.67
N SER A 110 10.35 -16.66 -8.71
CA SER A 110 11.25 -17.34 -7.77
C SER A 110 11.29 -16.69 -6.39
N ILE A 111 10.92 -15.40 -6.27
CA ILE A 111 10.99 -14.63 -5.04
C ILE A 111 9.66 -14.62 -4.29
N PHE A 112 9.70 -14.90 -2.99
CA PHE A 112 8.53 -14.79 -2.12
C PHE A 112 8.89 -14.42 -0.68
N VAL A 113 8.04 -13.60 -0.06
CA VAL A 113 8.18 -13.15 1.32
C VAL A 113 7.19 -13.89 2.22
N GLN A 114 7.68 -14.50 3.29
CA GLN A 114 6.89 -15.26 4.26
C GLN A 114 7.03 -14.64 5.66
N ASP A 115 6.03 -14.85 6.52
CA ASP A 115 6.14 -14.52 7.94
C ASP A 115 7.14 -15.50 8.58
N ALA A 116 8.13 -14.97 9.30
CA ALA A 116 9.18 -15.76 9.94
C ALA A 116 8.83 -16.12 11.39
N ASN A 117 7.62 -15.81 11.86
CA ASN A 117 7.28 -15.99 13.26
C ASN A 117 7.05 -17.47 13.63
N SER A 118 8.15 -18.17 13.93
CA SER A 118 8.15 -19.54 14.47
C SER A 118 7.38 -19.62 15.79
N ASP A 119 7.42 -18.56 16.60
CA ASP A 119 6.76 -18.53 17.92
C ASP A 119 5.25 -18.47 17.76
N ARG A 120 4.75 -17.77 16.73
CA ARG A 120 3.34 -17.81 16.36
C ARG A 120 2.90 -19.20 15.91
N THR A 121 3.71 -19.87 15.09
CA THR A 121 3.42 -21.24 14.65
C THR A 121 3.38 -22.20 15.84
N LEU A 122 4.30 -22.03 16.80
CA LEU A 122 4.34 -22.82 18.03
C LEU A 122 3.15 -22.49 18.95
N LEU A 123 2.74 -21.22 19.03
CA LEU A 123 1.55 -20.79 19.76
C LEU A 123 0.27 -21.40 19.15
N GLU A 124 0.14 -21.38 17.82
CA GLU A 124 -0.99 -21.98 17.12
C GLU A 124 -1.09 -23.49 17.43
N LEU A 125 0.03 -24.21 17.35
CA LEU A 125 0.09 -25.64 17.72
C LEU A 125 -0.22 -25.88 19.21
N GLU A 126 0.29 -25.03 20.10
CA GLU A 126 0.01 -25.13 21.54
C GLU A 126 -1.49 -24.96 21.83
N TYR A 127 -2.12 -23.96 21.22
CA TYR A 127 -3.54 -23.66 21.42
C TYR A 127 -4.46 -24.64 20.69
N GLU A 128 -4.07 -25.15 19.51
CA GLU A 128 -4.78 -26.23 18.83
C GLU A 128 -4.84 -27.48 19.73
N ASN A 129 -3.71 -27.86 20.33
CA ASN A 129 -3.66 -28.97 21.28
C ASN A 129 -4.54 -28.70 22.52
N ARG A 130 -4.50 -27.49 23.08
CA ARG A 130 -5.33 -27.13 24.26
C ARG A 130 -6.82 -27.12 23.92
N LEU A 131 -7.22 -26.58 22.77
CA LEU A 131 -8.62 -26.49 22.34
C LEU A 131 -9.21 -27.84 21.89
N SER A 132 -8.36 -28.81 21.56
CA SER A 132 -8.75 -30.18 21.21
C SER A 132 -9.20 -31.03 22.41
N ASP A 133 -9.00 -30.55 23.64
CA ASP A 133 -9.44 -31.25 24.86
C ASP A 133 -10.98 -31.25 24.98
N GLU A 134 -11.59 -32.44 24.87
CA GLU A 134 -13.04 -32.65 24.98
C GLU A 134 -13.62 -32.28 26.36
N SER A 135 -12.77 -32.15 27.39
CA SER A 135 -13.20 -31.79 28.75
C SER A 135 -13.41 -30.29 28.99
N LEU A 136 -13.13 -29.45 27.98
CA LEU A 136 -13.27 -27.99 28.08
C LEU A 136 -14.73 -27.54 28.12
N ASN A 137 -15.12 -26.87 29.21
CA ASN A 137 -16.39 -26.14 29.31
C ASN A 137 -16.36 -24.84 28.46
N PHE A 138 -17.53 -24.38 28.00
CA PHE A 138 -17.72 -23.17 27.18
C PHE A 138 -16.99 -21.93 27.73
N VAL A 139 -17.02 -21.72 29.05
CA VAL A 139 -16.34 -20.59 29.71
C VAL A 139 -14.82 -20.70 29.59
N ASN A 140 -14.26 -21.90 29.78
CA ASN A 140 -12.81 -22.12 29.67
C ASN A 140 -12.32 -21.99 28.22
N ARG A 141 -13.16 -22.38 27.25
CA ARG A 141 -12.86 -22.19 25.84
C ARG A 141 -12.79 -20.71 25.45
N SER A 142 -13.73 -19.89 25.91
CA SER A 142 -13.73 -18.43 25.66
C SER A 142 -12.52 -17.71 26.31
N VAL A 143 -12.08 -18.14 27.50
CA VAL A 143 -10.88 -17.61 28.15
C VAL A 143 -9.62 -17.97 27.37
N LEU A 144 -9.50 -19.23 26.92
CA LEU A 144 -8.39 -19.68 26.07
C LEU A 144 -8.37 -18.97 24.71
N GLU A 145 -9.53 -18.73 24.10
CA GLU A 145 -9.62 -17.98 22.84
C GLU A 145 -9.19 -16.51 23.03
N THR A 146 -9.60 -15.87 24.13
CA THR A 146 -9.15 -14.51 24.46
C THR A 146 -7.63 -14.47 24.72
N GLU A 147 -7.09 -15.42 25.48
CA GLU A 147 -5.66 -15.53 25.75
C GLU A 147 -4.86 -15.77 24.46
N PHE A 148 -5.38 -16.60 23.54
CA PHE A 148 -4.80 -16.78 22.21
C PHE A 148 -4.83 -15.48 21.41
N GLN A 149 -5.92 -14.71 21.43
CA GLN A 149 -6.00 -13.44 20.72
C GLN A 149 -5.00 -12.42 21.26
N GLU A 150 -4.84 -12.31 22.58
CA GLU A 150 -3.87 -11.39 23.20
C GLU A 150 -2.42 -11.80 22.90
N ARG A 151 -2.09 -13.10 23.01
CA ARG A 151 -0.74 -13.61 22.71
C ARG A 151 -0.43 -13.61 21.21
N SER A 152 -1.41 -13.87 20.36
CA SER A 152 -1.23 -13.79 18.91
C SER A 152 -1.06 -12.34 18.46
N ALA A 153 -1.75 -11.38 19.09
CA ALA A 153 -1.57 -9.95 18.84
C ALA A 153 -0.16 -9.46 19.19
N SER A 154 0.42 -9.93 20.30
CA SER A 154 1.82 -9.62 20.66
C SER A 154 2.86 -10.32 19.80
N LEU A 155 2.44 -11.37 19.06
CA LEU A 155 3.24 -12.10 18.08
C LEU A 155 2.87 -11.75 16.63
N GLN A 156 2.13 -10.67 16.35
CA GLN A 156 1.97 -10.22 14.96
C GLN A 156 3.34 -9.75 14.44
N GLY A 157 3.92 -10.57 13.56
CA GLY A 157 5.34 -10.60 13.30
C GLY A 157 5.83 -9.40 12.50
N THR A 158 6.71 -8.61 13.10
CA THR A 158 7.63 -7.75 12.35
C THR A 158 8.76 -8.55 11.69
N SER A 159 8.79 -9.88 11.86
CA SER A 159 9.85 -10.75 11.34
C SER A 159 9.39 -11.51 10.11
N TYR A 160 10.18 -11.47 9.05
CA TYR A 160 9.86 -12.01 7.73
C TYR A 160 11.06 -12.74 7.14
N THR A 161 10.81 -13.61 6.17
CA THR A 161 11.84 -14.31 5.40
C THR A 161 11.64 -14.05 3.92
N VAL A 162 12.66 -13.50 3.25
CA VAL A 162 12.72 -13.47 1.78
C VAL A 162 13.33 -14.77 1.32
N ASN A 163 12.63 -15.45 0.43
CA ASN A 163 13.05 -16.72 -0.13
C ASN A 163 13.22 -16.58 -1.63
N MET A 164 14.21 -17.29 -2.17
CA MET A 164 14.38 -17.50 -3.60
C MET A 164 14.46 -18.99 -3.88
N VAL A 165 13.62 -19.49 -4.78
CA VAL A 165 13.67 -20.88 -5.27
C VAL A 165 14.19 -20.87 -6.69
N ASN A 166 15.41 -21.37 -6.88
CA ASN A 166 15.97 -21.56 -8.21
C ASN A 166 15.45 -22.91 -8.77
N PRO A 167 14.64 -22.91 -9.84
CA PRO A 167 14.16 -24.13 -10.46
C PRO A 167 15.33 -24.86 -11.12
N GLY A 168 15.49 -26.15 -10.83
CA GLY A 168 16.67 -26.94 -11.20
C GLY A 168 16.92 -27.14 -12.71
N ASN A 169 16.13 -26.52 -13.59
CA ASN A 169 16.29 -26.51 -15.04
C ASN A 169 17.01 -25.26 -15.60
N GLN A 170 17.39 -24.31 -14.74
CA GLN A 170 18.07 -23.06 -15.11
C GLN A 170 19.57 -23.08 -14.78
N GLU A 171 20.30 -22.07 -15.28
CA GLU A 171 21.71 -21.89 -14.92
C GLU A 171 21.83 -21.60 -13.42
N VAL A 172 22.80 -22.28 -12.80
CA VAL A 172 22.96 -22.24 -11.35
C VAL A 172 23.52 -20.89 -10.94
N ILE A 173 22.71 -20.10 -10.24
CA ILE A 173 23.15 -18.84 -9.62
C ILE A 173 24.19 -19.18 -8.53
N PRO A 174 25.38 -18.54 -8.54
CA PRO A 174 26.38 -18.71 -7.48
C PRO A 174 25.82 -18.34 -6.11
N GLU A 175 26.15 -19.11 -5.08
CA GLU A 175 25.65 -18.90 -3.71
C GLU A 175 25.91 -17.49 -3.18
N ILE A 176 27.10 -16.93 -3.46
CA ILE A 176 27.48 -15.57 -3.08
C ILE A 176 26.56 -14.54 -3.74
N LEU A 177 26.24 -14.74 -5.02
CA LEU A 177 25.34 -13.85 -5.76
C LEU A 177 23.91 -13.98 -5.23
N LEU A 178 23.47 -15.19 -4.91
CA LEU A 178 22.14 -15.44 -4.35
C LEU A 178 21.95 -14.73 -3.00
N GLY A 179 22.94 -14.85 -2.09
CA GLY A 179 22.93 -14.14 -0.82
C GLY A 179 22.97 -12.62 -0.99
N LYS A 180 23.74 -12.11 -1.97
CA LYS A 180 23.76 -10.69 -2.31
C LYS A 180 22.40 -10.21 -2.81
N VAL A 181 21.79 -10.92 -3.76
CA VAL A 181 20.47 -10.59 -4.32
C VAL A 181 19.41 -10.50 -3.25
N LEU A 182 19.36 -11.46 -2.31
CA LEU A 182 18.37 -11.43 -1.22
C LEU A 182 18.56 -10.24 -0.28
N ASN A 183 19.79 -9.82 0.00
CA ASN A 183 20.05 -8.60 0.77
C ASN A 183 19.75 -7.33 -0.02
N ASP A 184 20.11 -7.29 -1.31
CA ASP A 184 19.83 -6.16 -2.19
C ASP A 184 18.32 -5.92 -2.34
N ILE A 185 17.49 -6.97 -2.35
CA ILE A 185 16.02 -6.83 -2.31
C ILE A 185 15.59 -6.00 -1.10
N LEU A 186 16.14 -6.30 0.09
CA LEU A 186 15.83 -5.53 1.29
C LEU A 186 16.33 -4.09 1.18
N THR A 187 17.57 -3.89 0.74
CA THR A 187 18.15 -2.54 0.58
C THR A 187 17.42 -1.68 -0.47
N VAL A 188 17.00 -2.27 -1.59
CA VAL A 188 16.26 -1.56 -2.63
C VAL A 188 14.85 -1.24 -2.15
N TRP A 189 14.17 -2.18 -1.49
CA TRP A 189 12.86 -1.92 -0.90
C TRP A 189 12.90 -0.75 0.10
N THR A 190 13.90 -0.70 0.98
CA THR A 190 14.02 0.39 1.95
C THR A 190 14.24 1.74 1.30
N GLU A 191 15.06 1.80 0.26
CA GLU A 191 15.28 3.03 -0.49
C GLU A 191 14.04 3.47 -1.26
N GLN A 192 13.29 2.53 -1.85
CA GLN A 192 12.05 2.83 -2.53
C GLN A 192 10.94 3.28 -1.57
N ALA A 193 10.83 2.67 -0.39
CA ALA A 193 9.92 3.11 0.66
C ALA A 193 10.24 4.54 1.11
N ARG A 194 11.53 4.87 1.24
CA ARG A 194 12.01 6.22 1.59
C ARG A 194 11.71 7.24 0.49
N ARG A 195 12.05 6.95 -0.77
CA ARG A 195 11.95 7.91 -1.88
C ARG A 195 10.55 8.07 -2.45
N THR A 196 9.84 6.96 -2.63
CA THR A 196 8.60 6.93 -3.42
C THR A 196 7.38 7.11 -2.54
N LYS A 197 7.37 6.47 -1.37
CA LYS A 197 6.25 6.54 -0.42
C LYS A 197 6.42 7.63 0.63
N GLY A 198 7.60 8.26 0.70
CA GLY A 198 7.91 9.19 1.78
C GLY A 198 7.66 8.56 3.14
N ALA A 199 7.98 7.26 3.31
CA ALA A 199 7.66 6.49 4.53
C ALA A 199 8.18 7.17 5.83
N PHE A 200 9.13 8.08 5.68
CA PHE A 200 9.78 8.85 6.73
C PHE A 200 9.61 10.36 6.60
N SER A 201 8.64 10.78 5.80
CA SER A 201 8.29 12.17 5.61
C SER A 201 6.85 12.39 6.05
N TYR A 202 6.59 13.55 6.64
CA TYR A 202 5.22 13.89 6.98
C TYR A 202 4.43 14.16 5.68
N LEU A 203 3.22 13.62 5.62
CA LEU A 203 2.29 13.91 4.53
C LEU A 203 1.73 15.31 4.75
N LEU A 204 2.29 16.26 4.03
CA LEU A 204 1.81 17.64 4.00
C LEU A 204 0.90 17.82 2.79
N THR A 205 -0.19 18.54 3.00
CA THR A 205 -1.23 18.83 2.02
C THR A 205 -0.68 19.66 0.88
N PHE A 206 0.23 20.59 1.18
CA PHE A 206 0.92 21.37 0.16
C PHE A 206 2.28 21.91 0.65
N GLN A 207 3.15 22.24 -0.30
CA GLN A 207 4.41 22.94 -0.02
C GLN A 207 4.44 24.25 -0.81
N PRO A 208 4.60 25.42 -0.17
CA PRO A 208 4.61 26.69 -0.87
C PRO A 208 5.73 26.73 -1.91
N PRO A 209 5.47 27.24 -3.14
CA PRO A 209 6.52 27.44 -4.12
C PRO A 209 7.53 28.48 -3.62
N SER A 210 8.76 28.42 -4.12
CA SER A 210 9.77 29.43 -3.79
C SER A 210 9.32 30.80 -4.30
N PHE A 211 9.36 31.80 -3.42
CA PHE A 211 9.07 33.18 -3.77
C PHE A 211 10.20 33.79 -4.61
N SER A 212 9.90 34.31 -5.80
CA SER A 212 10.88 34.99 -6.67
C SER A 212 10.50 36.45 -6.89
N THR A 213 11.39 37.35 -6.50
CA THR A 213 11.26 38.80 -6.69
C THR A 213 11.37 39.24 -8.16
N GLU A 214 12.06 38.45 -8.99
CA GLU A 214 12.29 38.77 -10.41
C GLU A 214 10.98 38.85 -11.20
N THR A 215 10.02 38.01 -10.84
CA THR A 215 8.70 37.99 -11.49
C THR A 215 7.77 39.14 -11.07
N ALA A 216 8.22 40.02 -10.18
CA ALA A 216 7.47 41.19 -9.73
C ALA A 216 7.94 42.50 -10.35
N GLU A 217 9.03 42.49 -11.12
CA GLU A 217 9.54 43.70 -11.77
C GLU A 217 8.57 44.21 -12.85
N GLY A 218 8.23 45.49 -12.80
CA GLY A 218 7.30 46.13 -13.74
C GLY A 218 5.82 45.96 -13.42
N LEU A 219 5.45 45.24 -12.35
CA LEU A 219 4.08 45.19 -11.85
C LEU A 219 3.69 46.49 -11.13
N ASP A 220 2.39 46.78 -11.13
CA ASP A 220 1.82 47.83 -10.28
C ASP A 220 2.04 47.48 -8.80
N ASP A 221 2.37 48.48 -7.97
CA ASP A 221 2.70 48.29 -6.55
C ASP A 221 1.58 47.59 -5.75
N VAL A 222 0.30 47.77 -6.14
CA VAL A 222 -0.81 47.05 -5.50
C VAL A 222 -0.77 45.57 -5.86
N ILE A 223 -0.55 45.25 -7.14
CA ILE A 223 -0.45 43.85 -7.59
C ILE A 223 0.75 43.18 -6.92
N ARG A 224 1.87 43.91 -6.77
CA ARG A 224 3.05 43.42 -6.05
C ARG A 224 2.75 43.13 -4.57
N ALA A 225 1.99 44.02 -3.91
CA ALA A 225 1.56 43.82 -2.51
C ALA A 225 0.58 42.66 -2.36
N GLU A 226 -0.41 42.54 -3.25
CA GLU A 226 -1.36 41.42 -3.27
C GLU A 226 -0.65 40.08 -3.47
N ARG A 227 0.30 40.01 -4.40
CA ARG A 227 1.10 38.79 -4.56
C ARG A 227 1.91 38.47 -3.31
N GLY A 228 2.52 39.47 -2.69
CA GLY A 228 3.20 39.29 -1.39
C GLY A 228 2.27 38.76 -0.31
N ARG A 229 1.02 39.25 -0.26
CA ARG A 229 -0.03 38.75 0.64
C ARG A 229 -0.34 37.28 0.41
N ASP A 230 -0.54 36.88 -0.84
CA ASP A 230 -0.86 35.48 -1.18
C ASP A 230 0.26 34.53 -0.76
N TYR A 231 1.51 34.85 -1.07
CA TYR A 231 2.65 34.04 -0.64
C TYR A 231 2.83 34.02 0.88
N LEU A 232 2.58 35.13 1.56
CA LEU A 232 2.66 35.21 3.01
C LEU A 232 1.58 34.34 3.67
N ASN A 233 0.35 34.38 3.17
CA ASN A 233 -0.74 33.52 3.64
C ASN A 233 -0.43 32.04 3.36
N GLN A 234 0.01 31.67 2.16
CA GLN A 234 0.44 30.29 1.86
C GLN A 234 1.57 29.80 2.78
N THR A 235 2.49 30.69 3.15
CA THR A 235 3.57 30.34 4.08
C THR A 235 3.04 30.18 5.52
N LEU A 236 2.08 31.01 5.94
CA LEU A 236 1.40 30.87 7.24
C LEU A 236 0.61 29.56 7.32
N ASP A 237 -0.16 29.23 6.29
CA ASP A 237 -0.94 27.99 6.21
C ASP A 237 0.00 26.76 6.28
N PHE A 238 1.16 26.82 5.61
CA PHE A 238 2.18 25.77 5.70
C PHE A 238 2.76 25.66 7.12
N VAL A 239 3.00 26.78 7.80
CA VAL A 239 3.49 26.80 9.19
C VAL A 239 2.45 26.25 10.16
N GLU A 240 1.18 26.52 9.93
CA GLU A 240 0.07 25.97 10.72
C GLU A 240 -0.05 24.45 10.54
N GLU A 241 0.11 23.96 9.31
CA GLU A 241 0.20 22.52 9.05
C GLU A 241 1.40 21.88 9.79
N LEU A 242 2.56 22.54 9.77
CA LEU A 242 3.72 22.08 10.54
C LEU A 242 3.48 22.08 12.06
N GLU A 243 2.72 23.05 12.58
CA GLU A 243 2.37 23.13 14.00
C GLU A 243 1.45 21.99 14.44
N SER A 244 0.63 21.48 13.52
CA SER A 244 -0.25 20.32 13.75
C SER A 244 0.51 18.98 13.84
N LEU A 245 1.79 18.94 13.43
CA LEU A 245 2.56 17.70 13.41
C LEU A 245 2.89 17.20 14.83
N PRO A 246 2.88 15.88 15.06
CA PRO A 246 3.21 15.30 16.35
C PRO A 246 4.59 15.75 16.87
N GLY A 247 4.60 16.33 18.07
CA GLY A 247 5.83 16.79 18.72
C GLY A 247 6.38 18.14 18.23
N ALA A 248 5.77 18.76 17.21
CA ALA A 248 6.26 20.03 16.64
C ALA A 248 6.27 21.18 17.65
N ALA A 249 5.26 21.27 18.52
CA ALA A 249 5.14 22.33 19.53
C ALA A 249 6.32 22.36 20.53
N THR A 250 6.93 21.20 20.81
CA THR A 250 8.04 21.06 21.76
C THR A 250 9.40 20.93 21.07
N PHE A 251 9.41 20.73 19.76
CA PHE A 251 10.63 20.52 18.99
C PHE A 251 11.40 21.83 18.80
N GLN A 252 12.72 21.74 18.93
CA GLN A 252 13.62 22.85 18.62
C GLN A 252 14.57 22.40 17.53
N SER A 253 14.65 23.18 16.45
CA SER A 253 15.55 22.89 15.34
C SER A 253 17.00 22.92 15.83
N SER A 254 17.75 21.87 15.49
CA SER A 254 19.18 21.77 15.78
C SER A 254 19.99 22.73 14.91
N ALA A 255 19.52 23.01 13.68
CA ALA A 255 20.15 23.92 12.74
C ALA A 255 19.98 25.39 13.13
N ASN A 256 18.87 25.75 13.79
CA ASN A 256 18.60 27.12 14.25
C ASN A 256 18.12 27.12 15.71
N PRO A 257 19.05 27.06 16.69
CA PRO A 257 18.71 27.09 18.11
C PRO A 257 17.87 28.31 18.45
N GLY A 258 16.68 28.10 19.03
CA GLY A 258 15.75 29.18 19.40
C GLY A 258 14.68 29.52 18.36
N VAL A 259 14.67 28.90 17.18
CA VAL A 259 13.58 29.03 16.20
C VAL A 259 12.56 27.92 16.43
N SER A 260 11.37 28.28 16.92
CA SER A 260 10.19 27.41 17.02
C SER A 260 9.22 27.68 15.87
N VAL A 261 8.36 26.71 15.54
CA VAL A 261 7.27 26.90 14.56
C VAL A 261 6.39 28.09 14.93
N SER A 262 6.06 28.21 16.22
CA SER A 262 5.31 29.35 16.76
C SER A 262 6.04 30.69 16.59
N GLY A 263 7.37 30.70 16.68
CA GLY A 263 8.18 31.89 16.43
C GLY A 263 8.19 32.28 14.95
N ILE A 264 8.24 31.29 14.05
CA ILE A 264 8.11 31.53 12.61
C ILE A 264 6.73 32.13 12.29
N ARG A 265 5.66 31.51 12.82
CA ARG A 265 4.27 32.00 12.69
C ARG A 265 4.15 33.45 13.17
N ALA A 266 4.63 33.73 14.39
CA ALA A 266 4.55 35.06 14.98
C ALA A 266 5.25 36.12 14.11
N ASN A 267 6.43 35.83 13.57
CA ASN A 267 7.17 36.76 12.70
C ASN A 267 6.44 37.01 11.37
N LEU A 268 5.88 35.97 10.75
CA LEU A 268 5.09 36.10 9.52
C LEU A 268 3.79 36.88 9.77
N GLU A 269 3.10 36.64 10.89
CA GLU A 269 1.91 37.39 11.29
C GLU A 269 2.23 38.86 11.61
N GLU A 270 3.36 39.13 12.25
CA GLU A 270 3.86 40.48 12.50
C GLU A 270 4.10 41.21 11.19
N THR A 271 4.79 40.56 10.24
CA THR A 271 5.02 41.10 8.89
C THR A 271 3.69 41.40 8.17
N ARG A 272 2.73 40.46 8.22
CA ARG A 272 1.39 40.63 7.63
C ARG A 272 0.68 41.86 8.20
N ARG A 273 0.67 41.98 9.53
CA ARG A 273 -0.12 42.98 10.26
C ARG A 273 0.51 44.37 10.27
N PHE A 274 1.83 44.46 10.40
CA PHE A 274 2.52 45.72 10.65
C PHE A 274 3.34 46.23 9.47
N VAL A 275 3.61 45.40 8.45
CA VAL A 275 4.34 45.83 7.25
C VAL A 275 3.42 45.80 6.03
N LEU A 276 2.87 44.63 5.69
CA LEU A 276 2.10 44.44 4.46
C LEU A 276 0.76 45.20 4.45
N ALA A 277 -0.08 45.03 5.47
CA ALA A 277 -1.38 45.70 5.50
C ALA A 277 -1.26 47.25 5.52
N PRO A 278 -0.33 47.84 6.30
CA PRO A 278 -0.05 49.27 6.23
C PRO A 278 0.52 49.72 4.87
N LEU A 279 1.42 48.94 4.27
CA LEU A 279 1.99 49.23 2.96
C LEU A 279 0.89 49.33 1.89
N LEU A 280 0.00 48.35 1.82
CA LEU A 280 -1.07 48.36 0.83
C LEU A 280 -1.98 49.58 0.98
N ARG A 281 -2.36 49.90 2.22
CA ARG A 281 -3.19 51.09 2.49
C ARG A 281 -2.44 52.38 2.13
N PHE A 282 -1.15 52.45 2.41
CA PHE A 282 -0.30 53.57 2.01
C PHE A 282 -0.22 53.73 0.48
N ILE A 283 -0.03 52.63 -0.26
CA ILE A 283 -0.02 52.64 -1.74
C ILE A 283 -1.35 53.17 -2.27
N MET A 284 -2.48 52.71 -1.73
CA MET A 284 -3.81 53.17 -2.14
C MET A 284 -4.02 54.67 -1.86
N LEU A 285 -3.66 55.16 -0.67
CA LEU A 285 -3.87 56.56 -0.26
C LEU A 285 -2.94 57.56 -0.98
N THR A 286 -1.78 57.11 -1.45
CA THR A 286 -0.78 57.96 -2.13
C THR A 286 -0.84 57.87 -3.66
N ARG A 287 -1.75 57.05 -4.19
CA ARG A 287 -1.98 56.87 -5.63
C ARG A 287 -2.65 58.10 -6.24
N GLN A 288 -2.25 58.43 -7.47
CA GLN A 288 -2.85 59.52 -8.27
C GLN A 288 -3.81 59.01 -9.34
N VAL A 289 -3.47 57.89 -9.99
CA VAL A 289 -4.24 57.34 -11.12
C VAL A 289 -4.28 55.82 -11.00
N THR A 290 -5.43 55.27 -11.33
CA THR A 290 -5.65 53.83 -11.45
C THR A 290 -5.37 53.40 -12.88
N THR A 291 -4.47 52.42 -13.05
CA THR A 291 -4.19 51.86 -14.38
C THR A 291 -5.34 50.93 -14.79
N PRO A 292 -5.69 50.84 -16.09
CA PRO A 292 -6.70 49.88 -16.55
C PRO A 292 -6.37 48.44 -16.18
N VAL A 293 -5.07 48.09 -16.15
CA VAL A 293 -4.58 46.77 -15.75
C VAL A 293 -4.88 46.49 -14.29
N LEU A 294 -4.62 47.44 -13.38
CA LEU A 294 -4.95 47.26 -11.97
C LEU A 294 -6.46 47.13 -11.76
N ARG A 295 -7.25 47.98 -12.43
CA ARG A 295 -8.72 47.92 -12.34
C ARG A 295 -9.21 46.53 -12.76
N ALA A 296 -8.77 46.05 -13.93
CA ALA A 296 -9.12 44.73 -14.43
C ALA A 296 -8.67 43.60 -13.49
N TYR A 297 -7.49 43.73 -12.88
CA TYR A 297 -6.99 42.77 -11.88
C TYR A 297 -7.92 42.70 -10.66
N LEU A 298 -8.26 43.84 -10.04
CA LEU A 298 -9.11 43.89 -8.85
C LEU A 298 -10.54 43.43 -9.15
N ASP A 299 -11.11 43.86 -10.28
CA ASP A 299 -12.45 43.45 -10.69
C ASP A 299 -12.51 41.93 -10.94
N ASN A 300 -11.48 41.35 -11.60
CA ASN A 300 -11.40 39.90 -11.82
C ASN A 300 -11.24 39.13 -10.51
N ARG A 301 -10.34 39.59 -9.63
CA ARG A 301 -10.12 38.93 -8.33
C ARG A 301 -11.36 38.97 -7.45
N GLN A 302 -12.08 40.09 -7.44
CA GLN A 302 -13.36 40.19 -6.74
C GLN A 302 -14.40 39.24 -7.32
N LEU A 303 -14.47 39.12 -8.66
CA LEU A 303 -15.39 38.19 -9.32
C LEU A 303 -15.09 36.74 -8.92
N GLU A 304 -13.83 36.33 -8.99
CA GLU A 304 -13.38 34.98 -8.61
C GLU A 304 -13.79 34.65 -7.18
N ILE A 305 -13.47 35.53 -6.22
CA ILE A 305 -13.79 35.30 -4.81
C ILE A 305 -15.31 35.30 -4.57
N ASN A 306 -16.08 36.12 -5.30
CA ASN A 306 -17.54 36.07 -5.21
C ASN A 306 -18.10 34.74 -5.73
N LEU A 307 -17.52 34.17 -6.79
CA LEU A 307 -17.92 32.85 -7.30
C LEU A 307 -17.59 31.75 -6.29
N ASP A 308 -16.40 31.80 -5.70
CA ASP A 308 -15.99 30.85 -4.65
C ASP A 308 -16.87 30.97 -3.41
N HIS A 309 -17.20 32.20 -2.97
CA HIS A 309 -18.11 32.47 -1.86
C HIS A 309 -19.51 31.90 -2.11
N GLN A 310 -20.06 32.12 -3.31
CA GLN A 310 -21.35 31.54 -3.69
C GLN A 310 -21.32 30.01 -3.72
N ALA A 311 -20.22 29.41 -4.20
CA ALA A 311 -20.06 27.97 -4.20
C ALA A 311 -19.97 27.40 -2.78
N ALA A 312 -19.21 28.05 -1.89
CA ALA A 312 -19.07 27.65 -0.49
C ALA A 312 -20.40 27.78 0.27
N LEU A 313 -21.13 28.88 0.07
CA LEU A 313 -22.49 29.06 0.61
C LEU A 313 -23.44 27.96 0.14
N GLY A 314 -23.44 27.65 -1.15
CA GLY A 314 -24.27 26.57 -1.70
C GLY A 314 -23.93 25.21 -1.08
N ARG A 315 -22.64 24.92 -0.83
CA ARG A 315 -22.20 23.71 -0.12
C ARG A 315 -22.73 23.68 1.32
N LEU A 316 -22.60 24.77 2.05
CA LEU A 316 -23.10 24.90 3.43
C LEU A 316 -24.61 24.65 3.49
N GLU A 317 -25.39 25.30 2.60
CA GLU A 317 -26.84 25.12 2.53
C GLU A 317 -27.25 23.67 2.24
N VAL A 318 -26.52 22.98 1.36
CA VAL A 318 -26.75 21.56 1.06
C VAL A 318 -26.46 20.69 2.28
N LEU A 319 -25.37 20.96 3.01
CA LEU A 319 -25.02 20.23 4.23
C LEU A 319 -26.05 20.45 5.33
N GLU A 320 -26.46 21.69 5.59
CA GLU A 320 -27.51 22.02 6.56
C GLU A 320 -28.85 21.39 6.20
N ARG A 321 -29.23 21.42 4.91
CA ARG A 321 -30.44 20.74 4.42
C ARG A 321 -30.36 19.23 4.65
N SER A 322 -29.22 18.61 4.31
CA SER A 322 -29.03 17.17 4.52
C SER A 322 -29.13 16.78 6.01
N MET A 323 -28.63 17.63 6.91
CA MET A 323 -28.77 17.42 8.35
C MET A 323 -30.23 17.54 8.80
N ARG A 324 -30.96 18.53 8.27
CA ARG A 324 -32.38 18.72 8.57
C ARG A 324 -33.22 17.55 8.07
N ASP A 325 -33.04 17.14 6.82
CA ASP A 325 -33.75 16.02 6.21
C ASP A 325 -33.48 14.71 6.97
N TYR A 326 -32.24 14.51 7.43
CA TYR A 326 -31.87 13.39 8.29
C TYR A 326 -32.60 13.41 9.64
N LEU A 327 -32.63 14.58 10.31
CA LEU A 327 -33.30 14.75 11.60
C LEU A 327 -34.83 14.60 11.47
N GLU A 328 -35.43 15.09 10.39
CA GLU A 328 -36.86 14.97 10.10
C GLU A 328 -37.25 13.54 9.73
N GLY A 329 -36.44 12.83 8.93
CA GLY A 329 -36.61 11.41 8.64
C GLY A 329 -36.49 10.52 9.88
N TRP A 330 -35.67 10.92 10.85
CA TRP A 330 -35.54 10.24 12.14
C TRP A 330 -36.74 10.52 13.07
N LEU A 331 -37.24 11.76 13.12
CA LEU A 331 -38.41 12.14 13.93
C LEU A 331 -39.75 11.63 13.36
N GLY A 332 -39.82 11.37 12.05
CA GLY A 332 -41.03 10.96 11.33
C GLY A 332 -41.26 9.45 11.16
N GLY A 333 -40.41 8.58 11.73
CA GLY A 333 -40.30 7.18 11.30
C GLY A 333 -40.18 6.13 12.40
N GLN A 334 -41.08 6.14 13.40
CA GLN A 334 -41.42 4.93 14.17
C GLN A 334 -42.91 4.61 14.03
N THR A 335 -43.37 4.53 12.78
CA THR A 335 -44.63 3.88 12.43
C THR A 335 -44.45 3.09 11.13
N ASP A 336 -44.69 1.79 11.25
CA ASP A 336 -44.84 0.76 10.21
C ASP A 336 -43.60 0.26 9.46
N GLY A 337 -43.16 -0.92 9.89
CA GLY A 337 -42.26 -1.79 9.14
C GLY A 337 -42.88 -2.24 7.82
N ARG A 338 -42.48 -1.57 6.74
CA ARG A 338 -42.50 -2.14 5.39
C ARG A 338 -41.26 -1.66 4.64
N ASN A 339 -40.36 -2.59 4.35
CA ASN A 339 -39.27 -2.40 3.40
C ASN A 339 -39.83 -1.86 2.09
N SER A 340 -39.51 -0.61 1.77
CA SER A 340 -39.59 -0.05 0.43
C SER A 340 -38.33 0.78 0.22
N TYR A 341 -37.34 0.14 -0.41
CA TYR A 341 -36.21 0.82 -1.03
C TYR A 341 -36.75 1.60 -2.25
N PRO A 342 -36.56 2.92 -2.35
CA PRO A 342 -36.78 3.62 -3.61
C PRO A 342 -35.58 3.33 -4.53
N GLY A 343 -35.81 2.58 -5.60
CA GLY A 343 -34.87 2.50 -6.72
C GLY A 343 -34.93 3.79 -7.56
N PRO A 344 -33.84 4.20 -8.21
CA PRO A 344 -33.85 5.37 -9.08
C PRO A 344 -34.52 5.03 -10.42
N ASP A 345 -35.68 5.64 -10.68
CA ASP A 345 -36.19 5.77 -12.04
C ASP A 345 -35.36 6.84 -12.76
N LEU A 346 -34.63 6.41 -13.79
CA LEU A 346 -33.83 7.26 -14.67
C LEU A 346 -34.74 7.86 -15.75
N ASP A 347 -34.99 9.16 -15.66
CA ASP A 347 -35.55 9.96 -16.75
C ASP A 347 -34.40 10.41 -17.69
N PRO A 348 -34.40 10.05 -18.99
CA PRO A 348 -33.27 10.28 -19.88
C PRO A 348 -33.47 11.58 -20.67
N ASP A 349 -33.58 12.73 -20.01
CA ASP A 349 -33.41 14.03 -20.70
C ASP A 349 -33.11 15.17 -19.72
N ALA A 350 -31.87 15.23 -19.22
CA ALA A 350 -31.32 16.44 -18.62
C ALA A 350 -29.79 16.44 -18.78
N GLY A 351 -29.29 17.52 -19.39
CA GLY A 351 -27.91 17.67 -19.82
C GLY A 351 -26.87 17.69 -18.71
N PHE A 352 -25.64 17.40 -19.14
CA PHE A 352 -24.35 17.58 -18.47
C PHE A 352 -24.34 18.56 -17.27
N GLU A 353 -24.41 18.02 -16.06
CA GLU A 353 -23.87 18.63 -14.85
C GLU A 353 -23.00 17.60 -14.10
N THR A 354 -21.87 18.08 -13.60
CA THR A 354 -20.73 17.34 -13.07
C THR A 354 -21.08 16.37 -11.93
N GLN A 355 -20.98 15.07 -12.21
CA GLN A 355 -20.94 14.00 -11.21
C GLN A 355 -19.66 14.09 -10.37
N VAL A 356 -19.72 14.73 -9.19
CA VAL A 356 -18.68 14.59 -8.15
C VAL A 356 -19.26 14.22 -6.76
N SER A 357 -20.58 14.21 -6.54
CA SER A 357 -21.13 13.97 -5.18
C SER A 357 -21.43 12.50 -4.83
N GLY A 358 -21.61 11.60 -5.80
CA GLY A 358 -22.11 10.23 -5.57
C GLY A 358 -21.16 9.28 -4.83
N VAL A 359 -19.84 9.44 -4.99
CA VAL A 359 -18.84 8.48 -4.47
C VAL A 359 -18.62 8.63 -2.95
N SER A 360 -19.00 9.77 -2.37
CA SER A 360 -18.76 10.07 -0.95
C SER A 360 -19.85 9.52 -0.01
N LEU A 361 -21.10 9.43 -0.48
CA LEU A 361 -22.24 8.96 0.29
C LEU A 361 -22.18 7.45 0.52
N ASP A 362 -21.82 6.68 -0.51
CA ASP A 362 -21.67 5.22 -0.45
C ASP A 362 -20.55 4.80 0.50
N ARG A 363 -19.47 5.59 0.58
CA ARG A 363 -18.34 5.31 1.48
C ARG A 363 -18.69 5.60 2.94
N LEU A 364 -19.51 6.63 3.19
CA LEU A 364 -20.06 6.93 4.52
C LEU A 364 -21.07 5.88 4.96
N LEU A 365 -21.95 5.42 4.06
CA LEU A 365 -22.87 4.31 4.33
C LEU A 365 -22.10 3.01 4.61
N ALA A 366 -21.02 2.73 3.85
CA ALA A 366 -20.19 1.55 4.05
C ALA A 366 -19.38 1.59 5.36
N MET A 367 -18.95 2.78 5.81
CA MET A 367 -18.31 2.94 7.13
C MET A 367 -19.33 2.82 8.27
N ALA A 368 -20.52 3.41 8.12
CA ALA A 368 -21.61 3.30 9.08
C ALA A 368 -22.15 1.87 9.22
N ALA A 369 -22.21 1.11 8.11
CA ALA A 369 -22.65 -0.28 8.12
C ALA A 369 -21.64 -1.25 8.75
N ARG A 370 -20.36 -0.87 8.85
CA ARG A 370 -19.29 -1.70 9.44
C ARG A 370 -19.20 -1.60 10.97
N ALA A 371 -19.76 -0.55 11.58
CA ALA A 371 -19.70 -0.31 13.02
C ALA A 371 -21.06 -0.65 13.66
N GLY A 372 -21.18 -1.86 14.23
CA GLY A 372 -22.36 -2.25 15.00
C GLY A 372 -22.62 -1.29 16.17
N GLU A 373 -23.90 -0.96 16.40
CA GLU A 373 -24.46 -0.10 17.46
C GLU A 373 -23.62 1.13 17.87
N GLY A 374 -23.90 2.26 17.20
CA GLY A 374 -23.15 3.51 17.26
C GLY A 374 -23.08 4.38 15.97
N PRO A 375 -23.65 4.01 14.79
CA PRO A 375 -23.37 4.73 13.54
C PRO A 375 -24.08 6.09 13.39
N ASP A 376 -25.19 6.33 14.09
CA ASP A 376 -25.92 7.62 14.08
C ASP A 376 -25.09 8.76 14.70
N ILE A 377 -24.47 8.51 15.85
CA ILE A 377 -23.68 9.53 16.56
C ILE A 377 -22.46 9.92 15.72
N LEU A 378 -21.76 8.93 15.14
CA LEU A 378 -20.61 9.16 14.27
C LEU A 378 -21.02 9.91 12.99
N PHE A 379 -22.16 9.56 12.38
CA PHE A 379 -22.67 10.26 11.21
C PHE A 379 -23.01 11.72 11.52
N ARG A 380 -23.70 11.99 12.65
CA ARG A 380 -24.02 13.36 13.07
C ARG A 380 -22.79 14.18 13.40
N GLN A 381 -21.80 13.59 14.06
CA GLN A 381 -20.52 14.24 14.35
C GLN A 381 -19.81 14.62 13.05
N ALA A 382 -19.66 13.67 12.11
CA ALA A 382 -19.02 13.90 10.83
C ALA A 382 -19.76 14.96 9.99
N LEU A 383 -21.10 14.95 9.99
CA LEU A 383 -21.88 15.96 9.27
C LEU A 383 -21.80 17.34 9.91
N THR A 384 -21.83 17.41 11.25
CA THR A 384 -21.66 18.66 12.01
C THR A 384 -20.28 19.25 11.77
N GLU A 385 -19.23 18.43 11.81
CA GLU A 385 -17.85 18.85 11.50
C GLU A 385 -17.75 19.43 10.10
N ARG A 386 -18.35 18.80 9.09
CA ARG A 386 -18.40 19.34 7.73
C ARG A 386 -19.16 20.65 7.61
N ILE A 387 -20.25 20.83 8.36
CA ILE A 387 -21.00 22.09 8.42
C ILE A 387 -20.11 23.19 9.02
N ILE A 388 -19.38 22.88 10.10
CA ILE A 388 -18.46 23.83 10.73
C ILE A 388 -17.37 24.24 9.74
N LEU A 389 -16.68 23.28 9.11
CA LEU A 389 -15.61 23.55 8.14
C LEU A 389 -16.13 24.35 6.93
N ALA A 390 -17.31 24.01 6.39
CA ALA A 390 -17.93 24.77 5.31
C ALA A 390 -18.32 26.19 5.75
N GLY A 391 -18.77 26.37 7.00
CA GLY A 391 -19.07 27.66 7.59
C GLY A 391 -17.83 28.54 7.79
N GLU A 392 -16.72 27.95 8.25
CA GLU A 392 -15.42 28.63 8.36
C GLU A 392 -14.93 29.12 6.99
N GLU A 393 -15.03 28.28 5.95
CA GLU A 393 -14.70 28.65 4.57
C GLU A 393 -15.52 29.86 4.08
N VAL A 394 -16.83 29.86 4.35
CA VAL A 394 -17.71 31.00 3.99
C VAL A 394 -17.26 32.28 4.69
N VAL A 395 -16.96 32.23 5.99
CA VAL A 395 -16.53 33.40 6.77
C VAL A 395 -15.22 33.97 6.25
N ASP A 396 -14.27 33.11 5.88
CA ASP A 396 -12.99 33.57 5.32
C ASP A 396 -13.17 34.19 3.94
N LEU A 397 -14.00 33.60 3.07
CA LEU A 397 -14.35 34.19 1.77
C LEU A 397 -15.10 35.52 1.91
N GLU A 398 -16.01 35.66 2.89
CA GLU A 398 -16.68 36.94 3.17
C GLU A 398 -15.69 38.04 3.56
N ARG A 399 -14.67 37.70 4.35
CA ARG A 399 -13.59 38.61 4.72
C ARG A 399 -12.82 39.06 3.48
N GLU A 400 -12.51 38.15 2.57
CA GLU A 400 -11.86 38.46 1.29
C GLU A 400 -12.75 39.35 0.39
N VAL A 401 -14.05 39.07 0.28
CA VAL A 401 -14.99 39.92 -0.48
C VAL A 401 -15.01 41.35 0.07
N ALA A 402 -15.11 41.49 1.40
CA ALA A 402 -15.09 42.80 2.04
C ALA A 402 -13.77 43.55 1.81
N TYR A 403 -12.65 42.82 1.83
CA TYR A 403 -11.33 43.36 1.55
C TYR A 403 -11.20 43.91 0.12
N TYR A 404 -11.54 43.13 -0.91
CA TYR A 404 -11.46 43.60 -2.30
C TYR A 404 -12.45 44.71 -2.61
N ARG A 405 -13.64 44.69 -1.98
CA ARG A 405 -14.59 45.81 -2.05
C ARG A 405 -13.96 47.10 -1.51
N GLN A 406 -13.31 47.02 -0.36
CA GLN A 406 -12.61 48.17 0.23
C GLN A 406 -11.46 48.68 -0.66
N LEU A 407 -10.69 47.78 -1.29
CA LEU A 407 -9.62 48.17 -2.22
C LEU A 407 -10.17 48.91 -3.45
N LEU A 408 -11.28 48.43 -4.01
CA LEU A 408 -11.96 49.08 -5.13
C LEU A 408 -12.55 50.44 -4.75
N GLU A 409 -13.06 50.60 -3.53
CA GLU A 409 -13.53 51.90 -3.01
C GLU A 409 -12.40 52.92 -2.82
N LEU A 410 -11.20 52.45 -2.44
CA LEU A 410 -10.02 53.29 -2.25
C LEU A 410 -9.30 53.63 -3.57
N THR A 411 -9.76 53.08 -4.68
CA THR A 411 -9.15 53.26 -6.00
C THR A 411 -9.59 54.61 -6.59
N PRO A 412 -8.70 55.61 -6.72
CA PRO A 412 -9.10 56.95 -7.13
C PRO A 412 -9.60 56.97 -8.58
N GLU A 413 -10.65 57.75 -8.83
CA GLU A 413 -11.07 58.11 -10.18
C GLU A 413 -10.09 59.13 -10.78
N SER A 414 -9.88 59.04 -12.09
CA SER A 414 -8.93 59.85 -12.85
C SER A 414 -9.05 61.35 -12.50
N GLY A 415 -7.99 61.94 -11.97
CA GLY A 415 -7.91 63.38 -11.68
C GLY A 415 -8.09 63.78 -10.21
N GLN A 416 -8.27 62.83 -9.29
CA GLN A 416 -8.28 63.11 -7.85
C GLN A 416 -6.87 63.34 -7.29
N GLN A 417 -6.73 64.31 -6.38
CA GLN A 417 -5.48 64.54 -5.66
C GLN A 417 -5.25 63.43 -4.61
N PRO A 418 -4.00 62.96 -4.42
CA PRO A 418 -3.68 62.00 -3.38
C PRO A 418 -4.10 62.49 -2.00
N GLN A 419 -4.58 61.59 -1.17
CA GLN A 419 -5.00 61.92 0.20
C GLN A 419 -3.80 62.23 1.11
N LEU A 420 -2.62 61.71 0.78
CA LEU A 420 -1.36 61.95 1.50
C LEU A 420 -0.36 62.68 0.61
N SER A 421 0.13 63.82 1.10
CA SER A 421 1.19 64.61 0.45
C SER A 421 2.56 64.11 0.87
N MET A 422 3.21 63.28 0.04
CA MET A 422 4.58 62.81 0.23
C MET A 422 5.41 63.04 -1.04
N SER A 423 6.70 63.31 -0.89
CA SER A 423 7.58 63.47 -2.06
C SER A 423 7.66 62.14 -2.84
N PRO A 424 7.74 62.18 -4.18
CA PRO A 424 7.79 60.95 -5.00
C PRO A 424 8.96 60.02 -4.63
N GLN A 425 10.10 60.59 -4.23
CA GLN A 425 11.29 59.84 -3.81
C GLN A 425 11.08 59.15 -2.46
N ALA A 426 10.54 59.85 -1.47
CA ALA A 426 10.31 59.27 -0.15
C ALA A 426 9.23 58.20 -0.19
N ARG A 427 8.18 58.38 -1.01
CA ARG A 427 7.16 57.36 -1.29
C ARG A 427 7.78 56.09 -1.89
N ARG A 428 8.61 56.23 -2.94
CA ARG A 428 9.28 55.09 -3.57
C ARG A 428 10.20 54.36 -2.59
N GLY A 429 10.95 55.11 -1.78
CA GLY A 429 11.84 54.53 -0.77
C GLY A 429 11.08 53.70 0.27
N PHE A 430 9.99 54.23 0.83
CA PHE A 430 9.16 53.51 1.79
C PHE A 430 8.54 52.22 1.19
N ILE A 431 8.02 52.31 -0.04
CA ILE A 431 7.43 51.17 -0.73
C ILE A 431 8.48 50.07 -0.93
N GLU A 432 9.65 50.43 -1.44
CA GLU A 432 10.71 49.45 -1.72
C GLU A 432 11.28 48.80 -0.46
N ASP A 433 11.51 49.58 0.60
CA ASP A 433 11.97 49.07 1.91
C ASP A 433 10.94 48.10 2.53
N SER A 434 9.66 48.42 2.41
CA SER A 434 8.58 47.56 2.88
C SER A 434 8.53 46.24 2.09
N PHE A 435 8.70 46.30 0.76
CA PHE A 435 8.77 45.09 -0.06
C PHE A 435 9.99 44.24 0.24
N GLN A 436 11.16 44.84 0.46
CA GLN A 436 12.34 44.09 0.90
C GLN A 436 12.11 43.39 2.23
N THR A 437 11.46 44.07 3.18
CA THR A 437 11.09 43.48 4.47
C THR A 437 10.12 42.31 4.30
N ILE A 438 9.04 42.47 3.52
CA ILE A 438 8.05 41.42 3.26
C ILE A 438 8.71 40.21 2.58
N ASN A 439 9.49 40.45 1.53
CA ASN A 439 10.17 39.40 0.77
C ASN A 439 11.17 38.64 1.64
N GLY A 440 11.94 39.36 2.46
CA GLY A 440 12.88 38.79 3.42
C GLY A 440 12.19 37.94 4.47
N ALA A 441 11.05 38.38 5.00
CA ALA A 441 10.25 37.62 5.95
C ALA A 441 9.69 36.33 5.33
N ILE A 442 9.10 36.40 4.13
CA ILE A 442 8.58 35.23 3.40
C ILE A 442 9.71 34.23 3.11
N SER A 443 10.84 34.69 2.54
CA SER A 443 11.95 33.80 2.20
C SER A 443 12.57 33.15 3.43
N THR A 444 12.74 33.92 4.51
CA THR A 444 13.31 33.43 5.76
C THR A 444 12.36 32.46 6.46
N GLY A 445 11.08 32.82 6.56
CA GLY A 445 10.05 31.95 7.14
C GLY A 445 9.96 30.62 6.40
N LEU A 446 9.87 30.64 5.07
CA LEU A 446 9.80 29.42 4.26
C LEU A 446 11.08 28.56 4.39
N ALA A 447 12.26 29.17 4.39
CA ALA A 447 13.51 28.45 4.59
C ALA A 447 13.61 27.81 5.99
N GLN A 448 13.20 28.55 7.02
CA GLN A 448 13.16 28.06 8.41
C GLN A 448 12.13 26.94 8.57
N SER A 449 10.93 27.07 8.02
CA SER A 449 9.88 26.04 8.05
C SER A 449 10.33 24.74 7.38
N ARG A 450 10.99 24.82 6.21
CA ARG A 450 11.53 23.64 5.52
C ARG A 450 12.72 23.01 6.26
N ALA A 451 13.54 23.81 6.93
CA ALA A 451 14.60 23.28 7.78
C ALA A 451 14.03 22.59 9.02
N PHE A 452 13.03 23.21 9.66
CA PHE A 452 12.32 22.65 10.80
C PHE A 452 11.67 21.30 10.46
N LEU A 453 10.94 21.22 9.34
CA LEU A 453 10.33 19.98 8.88
C LEU A 453 11.36 18.86 8.72
N ARG A 454 12.47 19.12 8.02
CA ARG A 454 13.52 18.11 7.80
C ARG A 454 14.14 17.64 9.11
N ASP A 455 14.39 18.57 10.04
CA ASP A 455 14.91 18.24 11.36
C ASP A 455 13.89 17.40 12.15
N LEU A 456 12.60 17.74 12.09
CA LEU A 456 11.53 17.00 12.76
C LEU A 456 11.37 15.59 12.19
N GLU A 457 11.36 15.45 10.86
CA GLU A 457 11.32 14.16 10.16
C GLU A 457 12.51 13.27 10.54
N TYR A 458 13.71 13.85 10.57
CA TYR A 458 14.92 13.14 10.98
C TYR A 458 14.84 12.63 12.42
N ASN A 459 14.31 13.42 13.36
CA ASN A 459 14.25 13.02 14.77
C ASN A 459 13.06 12.11 15.10
N ASN A 460 11.90 12.30 14.46
CA ASN A 460 10.68 11.58 14.80
C ASN A 460 10.44 10.35 13.94
N LEU A 461 10.79 10.40 12.66
CA LEU A 461 10.41 9.37 11.70
C LEU A 461 11.59 8.49 11.29
N GLN A 462 12.82 9.01 11.26
CA GLN A 462 13.99 8.19 10.90
C GLN A 462 14.47 7.37 12.11
N PRO A 463 14.41 6.03 12.05
CA PRO A 463 15.02 5.20 13.09
C PRO A 463 16.54 5.40 13.13
N GLU A 464 17.15 5.32 14.32
CA GLU A 464 18.61 5.28 14.48
C GLU A 464 19.25 4.04 13.78
N THR A 465 18.44 3.02 13.49
CA THR A 465 18.80 1.78 12.79
C THR A 465 18.16 1.69 11.41
N ASP A 466 18.70 0.86 10.52
CA ASP A 466 18.08 0.58 9.22
C ASP A 466 16.62 0.10 9.38
N LEU A 467 15.77 0.34 8.37
CA LEU A 467 14.35 -0.07 8.31
C LEU A 467 14.09 -1.54 8.70
N PHE A 468 15.14 -2.36 8.59
CA PHE A 468 15.16 -3.74 9.01
C PHE A 468 16.49 -4.11 9.67
N SER A 469 16.47 -5.16 10.47
CA SER A 469 17.64 -5.89 10.94
C SER A 469 17.64 -7.31 10.39
N ILE A 470 18.81 -7.86 10.08
CA ILE A 470 18.92 -9.27 9.65
C ILE A 470 18.80 -10.15 10.90
N SER A 471 17.73 -10.94 10.95
CA SER A 471 17.44 -11.84 12.08
C SER A 471 18.05 -13.23 11.86
N THR A 472 18.07 -13.71 10.61
CA THR A 472 18.77 -14.94 10.22
C THR A 472 19.62 -14.68 8.99
N PRO A 473 20.94 -14.98 9.05
CA PRO A 473 21.83 -14.78 7.93
C PRO A 473 21.45 -15.72 6.77
N PHE A 474 21.96 -15.41 5.58
CA PHE A 474 21.74 -16.21 4.40
C PHE A 474 22.03 -17.70 4.63
N ALA A 475 21.07 -18.54 4.22
CA ALA A 475 21.22 -19.99 4.22
C ALA A 475 20.71 -20.59 2.91
N LEU A 476 21.39 -21.64 2.45
CA LEU A 476 21.03 -22.39 1.25
C LEU A 476 20.59 -23.80 1.65
N VAL A 477 19.35 -24.16 1.30
CA VAL A 477 18.82 -25.51 1.43
C VAL A 477 18.75 -26.13 0.05
N VAL A 478 19.38 -27.29 -0.10
CA VAL A 478 19.35 -28.07 -1.34
C VAL A 478 18.50 -29.30 -1.07
N THR A 479 17.30 -29.34 -1.66
CA THR A 479 16.39 -30.48 -1.57
C THR A 479 16.53 -31.34 -2.82
N GLY A 480 17.09 -32.53 -2.66
CA GLY A 480 16.99 -33.59 -3.67
C GLY A 480 15.63 -34.30 -3.58
N ALA A 481 15.19 -34.92 -4.66
CA ALA A 481 13.99 -35.75 -4.65
C ALA A 481 14.12 -36.89 -3.64
N GLU A 482 13.03 -37.23 -2.92
CA GLU A 482 13.00 -38.31 -1.91
C GLU A 482 13.43 -39.65 -2.52
N THR A 483 14.70 -39.98 -2.33
CA THR A 483 15.42 -41.06 -3.03
C THR A 483 14.80 -42.42 -2.77
N THR A 484 14.31 -42.67 -1.55
CA THR A 484 13.84 -43.99 -1.13
C THR A 484 12.50 -44.38 -1.75
N ARG A 485 11.58 -43.42 -1.96
CA ARG A 485 10.27 -43.71 -2.52
C ARG A 485 10.32 -44.04 -4.01
N ILE A 486 11.17 -43.35 -4.77
CA ILE A 486 11.28 -43.57 -6.22
C ILE A 486 11.84 -44.97 -6.51
N PHE A 487 12.96 -45.35 -5.89
CA PHE A 487 13.53 -46.68 -6.08
C PHE A 487 12.58 -47.79 -5.60
N PHE A 488 11.83 -47.57 -4.53
CA PHE A 488 10.84 -48.53 -4.04
C PHE A 488 9.65 -48.69 -5.00
N VAL A 489 9.06 -47.61 -5.49
CA VAL A 489 7.92 -47.65 -6.41
C VAL A 489 8.31 -48.29 -7.74
N PHE A 490 9.45 -47.91 -8.33
CA PHE A 490 9.91 -48.50 -9.58
C PHE A 490 10.38 -49.95 -9.41
N GLY A 491 11.04 -50.28 -8.29
CA GLY A 491 11.43 -51.66 -7.97
C GLY A 491 10.22 -52.57 -7.78
N LEU A 492 9.21 -52.12 -7.02
CA LEU A 492 7.95 -52.85 -6.79
C LEU A 492 7.15 -52.98 -8.09
N GLY A 493 7.04 -51.89 -8.87
CA GLY A 493 6.36 -51.90 -10.17
C GLY A 493 7.00 -52.85 -11.17
N GLY A 494 8.34 -52.87 -11.25
CA GLY A 494 9.10 -53.82 -12.07
C GLY A 494 8.87 -55.28 -11.66
N LEU A 495 8.84 -55.54 -10.36
CA LEU A 495 8.56 -56.88 -9.82
C LEU A 495 7.12 -57.32 -10.16
N LEU A 496 6.12 -56.46 -9.95
CA LEU A 496 4.73 -56.75 -10.28
C LEU A 496 4.54 -57.00 -11.78
N PHE A 497 5.18 -56.18 -12.63
CA PHE A 497 5.15 -56.38 -14.08
C PHE A 497 5.75 -57.73 -14.47
N ALA A 498 6.91 -58.10 -13.91
CA ALA A 498 7.54 -59.39 -14.15
C ALA A 498 6.65 -60.56 -13.70
N CYS A 499 6.00 -60.44 -12.54
CA CYS A 499 5.12 -61.47 -11.99
C CYS A 499 3.85 -61.70 -12.82
N VAL A 500 3.40 -60.74 -13.63
CA VAL A 500 2.17 -60.86 -14.45
C VAL A 500 2.48 -61.19 -15.91
N VAL A 501 3.43 -60.47 -16.51
CA VAL A 501 3.67 -60.53 -17.97
C VAL A 501 4.49 -61.76 -18.37
N LEU A 502 5.49 -62.16 -17.57
CA LEU A 502 6.30 -63.35 -17.88
C LEU A 502 5.48 -64.66 -17.85
N PRO A 503 4.61 -64.92 -16.84
CA PRO A 503 3.78 -66.12 -16.88
C PRO A 503 2.79 -66.11 -18.05
N LEU A 504 2.16 -64.98 -18.35
CA LEU A 504 1.26 -64.85 -19.50
C LEU A 504 1.97 -65.15 -20.82
N PHE A 505 3.17 -64.59 -21.03
CA PHE A 505 3.95 -64.83 -22.25
C PHE A 505 4.39 -66.31 -22.36
N CYS A 506 4.80 -66.93 -21.26
CA CYS A 506 5.16 -68.34 -21.24
C CYS A 506 3.97 -69.25 -21.53
N LEU A 507 2.77 -68.90 -21.04
CA LEU A 507 1.54 -69.62 -21.33
C LEU A 507 1.16 -69.52 -22.80
N VAL A 508 1.13 -68.30 -23.35
CA VAL A 508 0.85 -68.08 -24.78
C VAL A 508 1.85 -68.86 -25.65
N HIS A 509 3.16 -68.76 -25.35
CA HIS A 509 4.18 -69.50 -26.09
C HIS A 509 4.04 -71.03 -25.95
N TYR A 510 3.66 -71.53 -24.76
CA TYR A 510 3.41 -72.95 -24.55
C TYR A 510 2.23 -73.46 -25.38
N TYR A 511 1.11 -72.73 -25.40
CA TYR A 511 -0.07 -73.09 -26.19
C TYR A 511 0.21 -73.03 -27.70
N VAL A 512 0.81 -71.94 -28.19
CA VAL A 512 1.18 -71.80 -29.61
C VAL A 512 2.12 -72.92 -30.06
N ARG A 513 3.11 -73.30 -29.24
CA ARG A 513 4.02 -74.41 -29.58
C ARG A 513 3.33 -75.77 -29.56
N LYS A 514 2.35 -75.97 -28.69
CA LYS A 514 1.58 -77.21 -28.62
C LYS A 514 0.71 -77.37 -29.87
N ASP A 515 0.00 -76.31 -30.27
CA ASP A 515 -0.87 -76.32 -31.45
C ASP A 515 -0.07 -76.56 -32.75
N ILE A 516 1.12 -75.98 -32.88
CA ILE A 516 2.00 -76.21 -34.04
C ILE A 516 2.48 -77.67 -34.11
N LEU A 517 2.68 -78.34 -32.97
CA LEU A 517 3.11 -79.74 -32.93
C LEU A 517 1.95 -80.72 -33.17
N GLU A 518 0.72 -80.36 -32.82
CA GLU A 518 -0.48 -81.17 -33.08
C GLU A 518 -1.00 -81.03 -34.52
N VAL A 519 -0.72 -79.91 -35.21
CA VAL A 519 -1.04 -79.73 -36.65
C VAL A 519 0.01 -80.38 -37.57
N GLY A 520 1.19 -80.71 -37.05
CA GLY A 520 2.29 -81.34 -37.80
C GLY A 520 2.38 -82.87 -37.68
N SER A 521 1.49 -83.51 -36.92
CA SER A 521 1.32 -84.96 -36.79
C SER A 521 0.03 -85.43 -37.43
#